data_AF-A0A1J8QEB2-F1
#
_entry.id   AF-A0A1J8QEB2-F1
#
_cell.length_a   1.000
_cell.length_b   1.000
_cell.length_c   1.000
_cell.angle_alpha   90.00
_cell.angle_beta   90.00
_cell.angle_gamma   90.00
#
_symmetry.space_group_name_H-M   'P 1'
#
loop_
_entity.id
_entity.type
_entity.pdbx_description
1 polymer ?
#
loop_
_entity_poly.entity_id
_entity_poly.type
_entity_poly.pdbx_seq_one_letter_code
_entity_poly.pdbx_strand_id
1 'polypeptide(L)' 'MSPLPALSPAGTLVDGEPKGLPRTRKLVLLVIFCLVQFLDDFNYSALFSAIPAIEISMGMTESQSTWILTASQLTF' A
#
# COMPACT_ATOMS: atom_id res chain seq x y z
N MET A 1 -25.45 -40.63 -31.26
CA MET A 1 -24.84 -39.68 -30.30
C MET A 1 -25.14 -38.27 -30.77
N SER A 2 -26.02 -37.54 -30.09
CA SER A 2 -26.18 -36.10 -30.33
C SER A 2 -25.03 -35.34 -29.64
N PRO A 3 -24.42 -34.33 -30.28
CA PRO A 3 -23.32 -33.58 -29.67
C PRO A 3 -23.85 -32.72 -28.50
N LEU A 4 -23.11 -32.70 -27.40
CA LEU A 4 -23.41 -31.86 -26.25
C LEU A 4 -23.25 -30.38 -26.64
N PRO A 5 -24.12 -29.47 -26.16
CA PRO A 5 -23.96 -28.03 -26.39
C PRO A 5 -22.65 -27.56 -25.77
N ALA A 6 -21.84 -26.83 -26.56
CA ALA A 6 -20.67 -26.14 -26.04
C ALA A 6 -21.13 -25.12 -24.97
N LEU A 7 -20.78 -25.36 -23.71
CA LEU A 7 -20.98 -24.42 -22.60
C LEU A 7 -20.15 -23.16 -22.89
N SER A 8 -20.79 -22.16 -23.47
CA SER A 8 -20.20 -20.84 -23.70
C SER A 8 -19.85 -20.19 -22.36
N PRO A 9 -18.65 -19.59 -22.20
CA PRO A 9 -18.25 -18.86 -20.98
C PRO A 9 -19.15 -17.66 -20.66
N ALA A 10 -20.06 -17.30 -21.58
CA ALA A 10 -20.99 -16.19 -21.43
C ALA A 10 -21.95 -16.32 -20.23
N GLY A 11 -22.06 -17.49 -19.59
CA GLY A 11 -22.84 -17.67 -18.36
C GLY A 11 -22.35 -16.85 -17.16
N THR A 12 -21.09 -16.38 -17.15
CA THR A 12 -20.61 -15.43 -16.13
C THR A 12 -20.93 -13.97 -16.45
N LEU A 13 -21.48 -13.67 -17.64
CA LEU A 13 -21.84 -12.32 -18.07
C LEU A 13 -23.35 -12.01 -17.93
N VAL A 14 -24.15 -12.99 -17.48
CA VAL A 14 -25.60 -12.83 -17.26
C VAL A 14 -25.87 -12.31 -15.84
N ASP A 15 -26.29 -11.05 -15.80
CA ASP A 15 -27.16 -10.39 -14.80
C ASP A 15 -26.69 -10.35 -13.34
N GLY A 16 -25.69 -9.50 -13.12
CA GLY A 16 -25.58 -8.78 -11.87
C GLY A 16 -24.78 -7.50 -12.11
N GLU A 17 -25.46 -6.35 -12.12
CA GLU A 17 -24.81 -5.03 -11.99
C GLU A 17 -23.69 -5.16 -10.95
N PRO A 18 -22.45 -4.69 -11.23
CA PRO A 18 -21.37 -4.82 -10.27
C PRO A 18 -21.84 -4.23 -8.94
N LYS A 19 -22.07 -5.10 -7.96
CA LYS A 19 -22.53 -4.72 -6.62
C LYS A 19 -21.42 -3.85 -6.02
N GLY A 20 -21.53 -2.54 -6.22
CA GLY A 20 -20.59 -1.58 -5.69
C GLY A 20 -20.46 -1.77 -4.19
N LEU A 21 -19.26 -1.54 -3.65
CA LEU A 21 -19.06 -1.66 -2.21
C LEU A 21 -20.09 -0.78 -1.46
N PRO A 22 -20.72 -1.31 -0.38
CA PRO A 22 -21.60 -0.50 0.45
C PRO A 22 -20.84 0.71 0.99
N ARG A 23 -21.53 1.84 1.13
CA ARG A 23 -20.92 3.15 1.51
C ARG A 23 -20.07 3.05 2.78
N THR A 24 -20.54 2.32 3.79
CA THR A 24 -19.79 2.07 5.03
C THR A 24 -18.46 1.36 4.76
N ARG A 25 -18.45 0.33 3.91
CA ARG A 25 -17.21 -0.38 3.56
C ARG A 25 -16.24 0.52 2.78
N LYS A 26 -16.74 1.40 1.90
CA LYS A 26 -15.91 2.41 1.23
C LYS A 26 -15.28 3.39 2.22
N LEU A 27 -16.06 3.88 3.18
CA LEU A 27 -15.57 4.79 4.21
C LEU A 27 -14.54 4.12 5.13
N VAL A 28 -14.78 2.88 5.55
CA VAL A 28 -13.82 2.12 6.36
C VAL A 28 -12.50 1.92 5.60
N LEU A 29 -12.58 1.51 4.33
CA LEU A 29 -11.39 1.37 3.49
C LEU A 29 -10.66 2.69 3.31
N LEU A 30 -11.39 3.80 3.11
CA LEU A 30 -10.81 5.13 3.01
C LEU A 30 -10.09 5.53 4.31
N VAL A 31 -10.71 5.30 5.47
CA VAL A 31 -10.09 5.58 6.77
C VAL A 31 -8.82 4.77 6.96
N ILE A 32 -8.86 3.46 6.68
CA ILE A 32 -7.67 2.60 6.76
C ILE A 32 -6.58 3.10 5.82
N PHE A 33 -6.94 3.43 4.58
CA PHE A 33 -6.01 3.97 3.59
C PHE A 33 -5.36 5.28 4.06
N CYS A 34 -6.16 6.22 4.57
CA CYS A 34 -5.64 7.47 5.11
C CYS A 34 -4.75 7.25 6.35
N LEU A 35 -5.07 6.29 7.22
CA LEU A 35 -4.24 5.96 8.38
C LEU A 35 -2.89 5.37 7.96
N VAL A 36 -2.88 4.50 6.96
CA VAL A 36 -1.63 3.95 6.39
C VAL A 36 -0.80 5.06 5.77
N GLN A 37 -1.38 5.93 4.94
CA GLN A 37 -0.67 7.06 4.34
C GLN A 37 -0.14 8.03 5.40
N PHE A 38 -0.93 8.33 6.43
CA PHE A 38 -0.49 9.17 7.52
C PHE A 38 0.70 8.56 8.28
N LEU A 39 0.66 7.25 8.56
CA LEU A 39 1.76 6.56 9.21
C LEU A 39 3.03 6.58 8.35
N ASP A 40 2.90 6.41 7.04
CA ASP A 40 4.02 6.47 6.11
C ASP A 40 4.71 7.85 6.15
N ASP A 41 3.95 8.92 5.96
CA ASP A 41 4.45 10.29 6.01
C ASP A 41 5.04 10.66 7.38
N PHE A 42 4.39 10.21 8.47
CA PHE A 42 4.86 10.47 9.82
C PHE A 42 6.19 9.76 10.11
N ASN A 43 6.31 8.48 9.75
CA ASN A 43 7.55 7.73 9.94
C ASN A 43 8.70 8.32 9.12
N TYR A 44 8.44 8.70 7.87
CA TYR A 44 9.45 9.35 7.03
C TYR A 44 9.91 10.69 7.61
N SER A 45 8.97 11.51 8.08
CA SER A 45 9.28 12.80 8.70
C SER A 45 10.06 12.65 10.01
N ALA A 46 9.67 11.69 10.86
CA ALA A 46 10.37 11.39 12.10
C ALA A 46 11.80 10.90 11.84
N LEU A 47 11.97 10.02 10.86
CA LEU A 47 13.29 9.54 10.45
C LEU A 47 14.16 10.68 9.95
N PHE A 48 13.65 11.51 9.04
CA PHE A 48 14.40 12.64 8.48
C PHE A 48 14.87 13.60 9.57
N SER A 49 14.02 13.88 10.56
CA SER A 49 14.39 14.70 11.73
C SER A 49 15.44 14.02 12.63
N ALA A 50 15.50 12.68 12.66
CA ALA A 50 16.42 11.93 13.49
C ALA A 50 17.79 11.69 12.85
N ILE A 51 17.92 11.80 11.52
CA ILE A 51 19.17 11.57 10.77
C ILE A 51 20.37 12.30 11.38
N PRO A 52 20.31 13.61 11.71
CA PRO A 52 21.48 14.31 12.26
C PRO A 52 21.95 13.72 13.61
N ALA A 53 21.02 13.29 14.46
CA ALA A 53 21.34 12.66 15.73
C ALA A 53 21.96 11.27 15.54
N ILE A 54 21.47 10.51 14.56
CA ILE A 54 22.01 9.19 14.18
C ILE A 54 23.43 9.34 13.60
N GLU A 55 23.64 10.33 12.72
CA GLU A 55 24.96 10.65 12.14
C GLU A 55 26.01 10.87 13.21
N ILE A 56 25.72 11.74 14.19
CA ILE A 56 26.62 12.06 15.30
C ILE A 56 26.85 10.83 16.17
N SER A 57 25.79 10.10 16.52
CA SER A 57 25.89 8.94 17.41
C SER A 57 26.66 7.77 16.80
N MET A 58 26.57 7.59 15.48
CA MET A 58 27.14 6.44 14.77
C MET A 58 28.44 6.79 14.03
N GLY A 59 28.84 8.07 14.03
CA GLY A 59 30.02 8.55 13.31
C GLY A 59 29.88 8.42 11.80
N MET A 60 28.66 8.54 11.27
CA MET A 60 28.38 8.41 9.84
C MET A 60 28.65 9.73 9.10
N THR A 61 29.03 9.62 7.83
CA THR A 61 29.08 10.74 6.89
C THR A 61 27.70 10.99 6.28
N GLU A 62 27.41 12.21 5.82
CA GLU A 62 26.13 12.53 5.15
C GLU A 62 25.81 11.57 3.98
N SER A 63 26.83 11.17 3.22
CA SER A 63 26.66 10.21 2.13
C SER A 63 26.17 8.84 2.60
N GLN A 64 26.53 8.43 3.83
CA GLN A 64 26.09 7.16 4.39
C GLN A 64 24.65 7.23 4.92
N SER A 65 24.19 8.41 5.34
CA SER A 65 22.82 8.62 5.85
C SER A 65 21.75 8.39 4.80
N THR A 66 22.11 8.54 3.53
CA THR A 66 21.24 8.15 2.39
C THR A 66 20.85 6.67 2.47
N TRP A 67 21.74 5.80 2.97
CA TRP A 67 21.43 4.37 3.14
C TRP A 67 20.38 4.10 4.20
N ILE A 68 20.25 4.96 5.21
CA ILE A 68 19.20 4.81 6.25
C ILE A 68 17.82 5.05 5.64
N LEU A 69 17.70 6.09 4.81
CA LEU A 69 16.46 6.41 4.09
C LEU A 69 16.08 5.29 3.12
N THR A 70 17.02 4.81 2.31
CA THR A 70 16.73 3.74 1.34
C THR A 70 16.47 2.40 2.01
N ALA A 71 17.17 2.07 3.11
CA ALA A 71 16.86 0.88 3.91
C ALA A 71 15.48 0.95 4.55
N SER A 72 15.05 2.14 4.98
CA SER A 72 13.71 2.34 5.54
C SER A 72 12.62 2.12 4.49
N GLN A 73 12.79 2.66 3.27
CA GLN A 73 11.87 2.44 2.13
C GLN A 73 11.86 0.98 1.62
N LEU A 74 12.93 0.21 1.85
CA LEU A 74 12.95 -1.21 1.50
C LEU A 74 12.16 -2.05 2.51
N THR A 75 12.11 -1.59 3.76
CA THR A 75 11.55 -2.35 4.88
C THR A 75 10.04 -2.14 5.02
N PHE A 76 9.57 -0.94 4.69
CA PHE A 76 8.19 -0.49 4.88
C PHE A 76 7.60 -0.02 3.54
#